data_AF-A0A9N7U0I4-F1
#
_entry.id   AF-A0A9N7U0I4-F1
#
_cell.length_a   1.000
_cell.length_b   1.000
_cell.length_c   1.000
_cell.angle_alpha   90.00
_cell.angle_beta   90.00
_cell.angle_gamma   90.00
#
_symmetry.space_group_name_H-M   'P 1'
#
loop_
_entity.id
_entity.type
_entity.pdbx_description
1 polymer ?
#
loop_
_entity_poly.entity_id
_entity_poly.type
_entity_poly.pdbx_seq_one_letter_code
_entity_poly.pdbx_strand_id
1 'polypeptide(L)'
;MSDLNTVTDVELKRLKDAFKRTSGLSYYMTQQCFYREVLGDGVPPKVAEVIYTSFGGSSKGLHFNNVIVGLVLLTRGRDEEKAKYLFSLFASDLGGYAAREDIEAVLQVLDGEIPTSLKKCFSEGDKVNYERFKSWLLQNKEAFTLSRWLLSGGVCVTLTDDSDTPTFYQTLAGVTHLEETDIIDLEKRYWLLKAQSRTGRFDLETFVPLVSPPIHASLSEGLFHAFDENRDNHIDFKEISCGLSACCRGPVAERQKFCFKVFDVDRDGVLSRDELHEMVVALLEVWKDNRTDILPELHSSVSDIVEGILKMHDTTK
;
A
#
# COMPACT_ATOMS: atom_id res chain seq x y z
N MET A 1 24.98 -4.81 -7.86
CA MET A 1 23.74 -5.56 -7.61
C MET A 1 23.09 -4.88 -6.43
N SER A 2 21.90 -4.34 -6.63
CA SER A 2 21.06 -3.74 -5.61
C SER A 2 20.73 -4.77 -4.53
N ASP A 3 20.71 -4.35 -3.27
CA ASP A 3 20.31 -5.21 -2.16
C ASP A 3 18.80 -5.50 -2.28
N LEU A 4 18.45 -6.75 -2.54
CA LEU A 4 17.06 -7.24 -2.49
C LEU A 4 16.40 -6.97 -1.12
N ASN A 5 17.18 -6.64 -0.08
CA ASN A 5 16.69 -6.25 1.24
C ASN A 5 15.83 -4.97 1.26
N THR A 6 15.72 -4.26 0.14
CA THR A 6 14.87 -3.08 -0.01
C THR A 6 13.43 -3.41 -0.44
N VAL A 7 13.11 -4.67 -0.71
CA VAL A 7 11.76 -5.13 -1.09
C VAL A 7 11.18 -5.95 0.04
N THR A 8 10.00 -5.58 0.52
CA THR A 8 9.31 -6.33 1.59
C THR A 8 8.81 -7.68 1.09
N ASP A 9 8.60 -8.65 1.99
CA ASP A 9 8.06 -9.97 1.62
C ASP A 9 6.68 -9.87 0.95
N VAL A 10 5.88 -8.87 1.35
CA VAL A 10 4.56 -8.59 0.76
C VAL A 10 4.70 -8.10 -0.68
N GLU A 11 5.58 -7.12 -0.93
CA GLU A 11 5.87 -6.62 -2.29
C GLU A 11 6.45 -7.71 -3.18
N LEU A 12 7.38 -8.50 -2.65
CA LEU A 12 7.99 -9.61 -3.37
C LEU A 12 6.93 -10.66 -3.75
N LYS A 13 5.98 -10.95 -2.87
CA LYS A 13 4.85 -11.83 -3.16
C LYS A 13 3.94 -11.25 -4.25
N ARG A 14 3.56 -9.97 -4.14
CA ARG A 14 2.76 -9.26 -5.16
C ARG A 14 3.43 -9.30 -6.54
N LEU A 15 4.73 -9.01 -6.61
CA LEU A 15 5.52 -9.03 -7.84
C LEU A 15 5.67 -10.44 -8.42
N LYS A 16 5.87 -11.47 -7.58
CA LYS A 16 5.87 -12.87 -8.02
C LYS A 16 4.53 -13.29 -8.62
N ASP A 17 3.43 -12.90 -7.99
CA ASP A 17 2.09 -13.24 -8.46
C ASP A 17 1.75 -12.50 -9.77
N ALA A 18 2.13 -11.23 -9.89
CA ALA A 18 2.03 -10.48 -11.15
C ALA A 18 2.86 -11.12 -12.28
N PHE A 19 4.13 -11.45 -11.99
CA PHE A 19 5.00 -12.12 -12.95
C PHE A 19 4.39 -13.44 -13.43
N LYS A 20 3.88 -14.30 -12.52
CA LYS A 20 3.22 -15.56 -12.89
C LYS A 20 2.02 -15.37 -13.81
N ARG A 21 1.18 -14.35 -13.58
CA ARG A 21 0.04 -14.04 -14.47
C ARG A 21 0.49 -13.69 -15.88
N THR A 22 1.60 -12.95 -15.99
CA THR A 22 2.13 -12.45 -17.28
C THR A 22 3.01 -13.46 -18.03
N SER A 23 3.76 -14.32 -17.32
CA SER A 23 4.64 -15.32 -17.92
C SER A 23 3.93 -16.61 -18.33
N GLY A 24 2.72 -16.85 -17.81
CA GLY A 24 2.00 -18.11 -18.02
C GLY A 24 2.82 -19.33 -17.58
N LEU A 25 2.71 -20.44 -18.33
CA LEU A 25 3.36 -21.71 -18.03
C LEU A 25 4.88 -21.75 -18.34
N SER A 26 5.42 -20.74 -19.03
CA SER A 26 6.81 -20.76 -19.49
C SER A 26 7.81 -20.45 -18.36
N TYR A 27 7.36 -19.81 -17.26
CA TYR A 27 8.20 -19.21 -16.22
C TYR A 27 9.14 -18.09 -16.71
N TYR A 28 8.98 -17.63 -17.96
CA TYR A 28 9.72 -16.53 -18.55
C TYR A 28 8.77 -15.45 -19.08
N MET A 29 9.11 -14.19 -18.82
CA MET A 29 8.40 -13.03 -19.37
C MET A 29 8.93 -12.71 -20.76
N THR A 30 8.05 -12.60 -21.75
CA THR A 30 8.46 -12.28 -23.13
C THR A 30 8.89 -10.82 -23.25
N GLN A 31 9.68 -10.50 -24.28
CA GLN A 31 10.13 -9.13 -24.56
C GLN A 31 8.97 -8.14 -24.71
N GLN A 32 7.95 -8.50 -25.50
CA GLN A 32 6.76 -7.67 -25.69
C GLN A 32 5.99 -7.45 -24.38
N CYS A 33 5.90 -8.49 -23.55
CA CYS A 33 5.27 -8.39 -22.25
C CYS A 33 6.06 -7.48 -21.30
N PHE A 34 7.39 -7.59 -21.29
CA PHE A 34 8.24 -6.72 -20.48
C PHE A 34 8.09 -5.24 -20.88
N TYR A 35 8.02 -4.95 -22.18
CA TYR A 35 7.83 -3.57 -22.65
C TYR A 35 6.51 -2.99 -22.18
N ARG A 36 5.42 -3.74 -22.34
CA ARG A 36 4.08 -3.24 -22.02
C ARG A 36 3.80 -3.23 -20.52
N GLU A 37 4.08 -4.34 -19.82
CA GLU A 37 3.64 -4.55 -18.43
C GLU A 37 4.66 -4.05 -17.39
N VAL A 38 5.94 -3.85 -17.77
CA VAL A 38 7.00 -3.45 -16.83
C VAL A 38 7.52 -2.05 -17.11
N LEU A 39 7.75 -1.71 -18.38
CA LEU A 39 8.28 -0.39 -18.75
C LEU A 39 7.18 0.61 -19.08
N GLY A 40 6.09 0.15 -19.70
CA GLY A 40 4.98 0.99 -20.15
C GLY A 40 5.30 1.83 -21.39
N ASP A 41 4.30 2.57 -21.86
CA ASP A 41 4.38 3.34 -23.13
C ASP A 41 5.27 4.59 -23.04
N GLY A 42 5.68 4.99 -21.83
CA GLY A 42 6.55 6.14 -21.60
C GLY A 42 8.04 5.89 -21.89
N VAL A 43 8.44 4.65 -22.18
CA VAL A 43 9.84 4.28 -22.41
C VAL A 43 10.15 4.18 -23.91
N PRO A 44 11.14 4.94 -24.43
CA PRO A 44 11.51 4.84 -25.84
C PRO A 44 11.89 3.41 -26.25
N PRO A 45 11.50 2.92 -27.44
CA PRO A 45 11.71 1.51 -27.83
C PRO A 45 13.17 1.04 -27.76
N LYS A 46 14.12 1.90 -28.19
CA LYS A 46 15.55 1.60 -28.11
C LYS A 46 16.06 1.50 -26.66
N VAL A 47 15.49 2.32 -25.76
CA VAL A 47 15.81 2.26 -24.32
C VAL A 47 15.26 0.97 -23.72
N ALA A 48 14.04 0.59 -24.07
CA ALA A 48 13.42 -0.65 -23.62
C ALA A 48 14.21 -1.89 -24.05
N GLU A 49 14.77 -1.88 -25.26
CA GLU A 49 15.64 -2.94 -25.78
C GLU A 49 16.95 -3.09 -24.99
N VAL A 50 17.61 -1.99 -24.68
CA VAL A 50 18.83 -2.01 -23.85
C VAL A 50 18.52 -2.52 -22.45
N ILE A 51 17.43 -2.07 -21.83
CA ILE A 51 17.02 -2.50 -20.48
C ILE A 51 16.67 -4.00 -20.48
N TYR A 52 15.95 -4.48 -21.48
CA TYR A 52 15.61 -5.91 -21.59
C TYR A 52 16.87 -6.77 -21.71
N THR A 53 17.81 -6.38 -22.57
CA THR A 53 19.06 -7.11 -22.79
C THR A 53 19.93 -7.09 -21.54
N SER A 54 20.06 -5.94 -20.88
CA SER A 54 20.88 -5.80 -19.67
C SER A 54 20.33 -6.57 -18.47
N PHE A 55 19.01 -6.80 -18.41
CA PHE A 55 18.38 -7.67 -17.41
C PHE A 55 18.54 -9.15 -17.78
N GLY A 56 19.38 -9.50 -18.76
CA GLY A 56 19.60 -10.88 -19.19
C GLY A 56 18.46 -11.43 -20.04
N GLY A 57 17.79 -10.56 -20.79
CA GLY A 57 16.75 -10.93 -21.72
C GLY A 57 17.31 -11.84 -22.82
N SER A 58 16.63 -12.95 -23.06
CA SER A 58 17.01 -13.93 -24.08
C SER A 58 15.85 -14.20 -25.04
N SER A 59 16.07 -15.05 -26.04
CA SER A 59 15.00 -15.54 -26.91
C SER A 59 13.92 -16.33 -26.16
N LYS A 60 14.24 -16.87 -24.97
CA LYS A 60 13.27 -17.55 -24.09
C LYS A 60 12.45 -16.59 -23.23
N GLY A 61 12.89 -15.33 -23.10
CA GLY A 61 12.32 -14.36 -22.18
C GLY A 61 13.24 -14.03 -21.00
N LEU A 62 12.72 -13.22 -20.08
CA LEU A 62 13.34 -12.81 -18.82
C LEU A 62 12.85 -13.67 -17.66
N HIS A 63 13.77 -14.08 -16.79
CA HIS A 63 13.44 -14.79 -15.55
C HIS A 63 13.10 -13.81 -14.42
N PHE A 64 12.21 -14.20 -13.49
CA PHE A 64 11.75 -13.35 -12.39
C PHE A 64 12.88 -12.70 -11.58
N ASN A 65 13.92 -13.49 -11.24
CA ASN A 65 15.07 -13.00 -10.46
C ASN A 65 15.81 -11.84 -11.15
N ASN A 66 15.82 -11.80 -12.48
CA ASN A 66 16.48 -10.71 -13.18
C ASN A 66 15.56 -9.49 -13.29
N VAL A 67 14.26 -9.72 -13.52
CA VAL A 67 13.25 -8.66 -13.55
C VAL A 67 13.19 -7.93 -12.21
N ILE A 68 13.20 -8.64 -11.09
CA ILE A 68 13.12 -8.01 -9.76
C ILE A 68 14.36 -7.17 -9.46
N VAL A 69 15.57 -7.68 -9.76
CA VAL A 69 16.82 -6.94 -9.56
C VAL A 69 16.82 -5.65 -10.38
N GLY A 70 16.39 -5.78 -11.63
CA GLY A 70 16.26 -4.66 -12.54
C GLY A 70 15.22 -3.63 -12.11
N LEU A 71 14.03 -4.08 -11.70
CA LEU A 71 12.96 -3.21 -11.19
C LEU A 71 13.39 -2.45 -9.94
N VAL A 72 14.05 -3.10 -8.99
CA VAL A 72 14.57 -2.44 -7.79
C VAL A 72 15.58 -1.36 -8.15
N LEU A 73 16.46 -1.63 -9.11
CA LEU A 73 17.42 -0.63 -9.60
C LEU A 73 16.72 0.57 -10.27
N LEU A 74 15.71 0.32 -11.11
CA LEU A 74 15.00 1.38 -11.82
C LEU A 74 14.18 2.27 -10.87
N THR A 75 13.46 1.63 -9.95
CA THR A 75 12.46 2.27 -9.09
C THR A 75 13.07 2.88 -7.82
N ARG A 76 14.04 2.18 -7.19
CA ARG A 76 14.60 2.51 -5.87
C ARG A 76 16.11 2.70 -5.87
N GLY A 77 16.76 2.52 -7.03
CA GLY A 77 18.22 2.66 -7.13
C GLY A 77 18.68 4.08 -6.87
N ARG A 78 19.71 4.23 -6.03
CA ARG A 78 20.39 5.52 -5.85
C ARG A 78 21.11 5.92 -7.13
N ASP A 79 21.37 7.22 -7.29
CA ASP A 79 22.13 7.76 -8.43
C ASP A 79 23.44 7.01 -8.68
N GLU A 80 24.13 6.56 -7.62
CA GLU A 80 25.37 5.77 -7.75
C GLU A 80 25.14 4.36 -8.32
N GLU A 81 24.08 3.68 -7.90
CA GLU A 81 23.73 2.35 -8.39
C GLU A 81 23.30 2.41 -9.85
N LYS A 82 22.53 3.44 -10.20
CA LYS A 82 22.13 3.78 -11.57
C LYS A 82 23.34 4.12 -12.44
N ALA A 83 24.29 4.91 -11.92
CA ALA A 83 25.54 5.23 -12.62
C ALA A 83 26.40 3.97 -12.85
N LYS A 84 26.47 3.06 -11.88
CA LYS A 84 27.19 1.80 -12.01
C LYS A 84 26.57 0.87 -13.04
N TYR A 85 25.25 0.82 -13.09
CA TYR A 85 24.52 0.12 -14.15
C TYR A 85 24.81 0.73 -15.52
N LEU A 86 24.71 2.06 -15.68
CA LEU A 86 25.03 2.73 -16.93
C LEU A 86 26.47 2.45 -17.38
N PHE A 87 27.43 2.46 -16.46
CA PHE A 87 28.81 2.09 -16.76
C PHE A 87 28.93 0.64 -17.23
N SER A 88 28.20 -0.30 -16.61
CA SER A 88 28.23 -1.72 -17.00
C SER A 88 27.73 -2.00 -18.42
N LEU A 89 26.95 -1.10 -19.02
CA LEU A 89 26.52 -1.21 -20.41
C LEU A 89 27.66 -0.97 -21.41
N PHE A 90 28.70 -0.27 -20.98
CA PHE A 90 29.84 0.10 -21.82
C PHE A 90 31.15 -0.57 -21.40
N ALA A 91 31.22 -1.06 -20.16
CA ALA A 91 32.44 -1.64 -19.63
C ALA A 91 32.72 -3.00 -20.28
N SER A 92 33.99 -3.23 -20.64
CA SER A 92 34.43 -4.55 -21.07
C SER A 92 34.45 -5.52 -19.88
N ASP A 93 33.90 -6.72 -20.05
CA ASP A 93 33.78 -7.78 -19.04
C ASP A 93 35.11 -8.11 -18.33
N LEU A 94 36.25 -7.86 -18.99
CA LEU A 94 37.58 -8.23 -18.52
C LEU A 94 38.37 -7.06 -17.91
N GLY A 95 37.90 -5.82 -18.08
CA GLY A 95 38.74 -4.63 -17.87
C GLY A 95 38.37 -3.72 -16.71
N GLY A 96 37.09 -3.69 -16.29
CA GLY A 96 36.60 -2.66 -15.37
C GLY A 96 36.73 -1.23 -15.91
N TYR A 97 36.96 -1.09 -17.21
CA TYR A 97 37.04 0.16 -17.96
C TYR A 97 36.10 0.11 -19.17
N ALA A 98 35.67 1.28 -19.63
CA ALA A 98 34.95 1.45 -20.89
C ALA A 98 35.87 2.20 -21.88
N ALA A 99 36.00 1.70 -23.11
CA ALA A 99 36.74 2.41 -24.15
C ALA A 99 35.86 3.52 -24.76
N ARG A 100 36.49 4.61 -25.22
CA ARG A 100 35.76 5.73 -25.82
C ARG A 100 34.96 5.28 -27.03
N GLU A 101 35.56 4.48 -27.88
CA GLU A 101 34.95 3.92 -29.10
C GLU A 101 33.71 3.08 -28.77
N ASP A 102 33.72 2.28 -27.71
CA ASP A 102 32.59 1.46 -27.28
C ASP A 102 31.43 2.34 -26.78
N ILE A 103 31.72 3.37 -25.97
CA ILE A 103 30.69 4.32 -25.52
C ILE A 103 30.11 5.08 -26.72
N GLU A 104 30.96 5.62 -27.58
CA GLU A 104 30.55 6.39 -28.76
C GLU A 104 29.70 5.53 -29.70
N ALA A 105 30.06 4.27 -29.94
CA ALA A 105 29.29 3.36 -30.78
C ALA A 105 27.88 3.09 -30.22
N VAL A 106 27.77 2.82 -28.91
CA VAL A 106 26.46 2.60 -28.28
C VAL A 106 25.61 3.87 -28.30
N LEU A 107 26.19 5.03 -27.98
CA LEU A 107 25.47 6.31 -28.02
C LEU A 107 25.03 6.68 -29.44
N GLN A 108 25.86 6.39 -30.45
CA GLN A 108 25.50 6.60 -31.85
C GLN A 108 24.32 5.72 -32.28
N VAL A 109 24.20 4.50 -31.76
CA VAL A 109 23.06 3.60 -32.04
C VAL A 109 21.80 4.08 -31.32
N LEU A 110 21.92 4.49 -30.06
CA LEU A 110 20.78 4.88 -29.22
C LEU A 110 20.24 6.26 -29.57
N ASP A 111 21.11 7.27 -29.52
CA ASP A 111 20.76 8.69 -29.63
C ASP A 111 21.01 9.27 -31.02
N GLY A 112 21.86 8.63 -31.83
CA GLY A 112 22.26 9.16 -33.14
C GLY A 112 23.27 10.31 -33.05
N GLU A 113 23.63 10.74 -31.85
CA GLU A 113 24.59 11.81 -31.59
C GLU A 113 25.47 11.48 -30.37
N ILE A 114 26.67 12.05 -30.36
CA ILE A 114 27.63 11.88 -29.25
C ILE A 114 27.67 13.17 -28.42
N PRO A 115 27.48 13.09 -27.09
CA PRO A 115 27.48 14.26 -26.23
C PRO A 115 28.84 14.96 -26.25
N THR A 116 28.86 16.27 -26.53
CA THR A 116 30.11 17.05 -26.59
C THR A 116 30.88 17.05 -25.27
N SER A 117 30.16 16.92 -24.14
CA SER A 117 30.73 16.83 -22.79
C SER A 117 31.48 15.51 -22.54
N LEU A 118 31.24 14.45 -23.34
CA LEU A 118 31.89 13.15 -23.17
C LEU A 118 33.41 13.23 -23.27
N LYS A 119 33.94 14.17 -24.08
CA LYS A 119 35.39 14.41 -24.23
C LYS A 119 36.08 14.71 -22.91
N LYS A 120 35.39 15.33 -21.94
CA LYS A 120 35.93 15.61 -20.59
C LYS A 120 36.20 14.33 -19.80
N CYS A 121 35.47 13.27 -20.10
CA CYS A 121 35.59 11.96 -19.46
C CYS A 121 36.90 11.25 -19.86
N PHE A 122 37.47 11.59 -21.02
CA PHE A 122 38.61 10.91 -21.65
C PHE A 122 39.87 11.79 -21.78
N SER A 123 40.10 12.72 -20.85
CA SER A 123 41.24 13.66 -20.98
C SER A 123 42.62 13.02 -20.74
N GLU A 124 42.68 11.83 -20.16
CA GLU A 124 43.93 11.10 -19.84
C GLU A 124 44.17 9.88 -20.74
N GLY A 125 43.33 9.67 -21.76
CA GLY A 125 43.43 8.55 -22.71
C GLY A 125 42.06 8.07 -23.19
N ASP A 126 42.04 7.02 -24.03
CA ASP A 126 40.82 6.50 -24.66
C ASP A 126 40.05 5.46 -23.80
N LYS A 127 40.41 5.33 -22.51
CA LYS A 127 39.74 4.44 -21.56
C LYS A 127 39.32 5.21 -20.32
N VAL A 128 38.14 4.90 -19.80
CA VAL A 128 37.61 5.50 -18.59
C VAL A 128 37.21 4.45 -17.56
N ASN A 129 37.53 4.69 -16.30
CA ASN A 129 37.12 3.84 -15.18
C ASN A 129 35.77 4.31 -14.60
N TYR A 130 35.20 3.48 -13.71
CA TYR A 130 33.90 3.76 -13.09
C TYR A 130 33.86 5.11 -12.36
N GLU A 131 34.85 5.44 -11.53
CA GLU A 131 34.83 6.66 -10.70
C GLU A 131 34.82 7.94 -11.54
N ARG A 132 35.58 7.94 -12.64
CA ARG A 132 35.65 9.07 -13.56
C ARG A 132 34.37 9.20 -14.39
N PHE A 133 33.86 8.07 -14.89
CA PHE A 133 32.58 8.04 -15.60
C PHE A 133 31.43 8.51 -14.71
N LYS A 134 31.35 8.01 -13.47
CA LYS A 134 30.37 8.42 -12.46
C LYS A 134 30.44 9.93 -12.21
N SER A 135 31.64 10.46 -11.97
CA SER A 135 31.83 11.89 -11.72
C SER A 135 31.34 12.77 -12.88
N TRP A 136 31.63 12.36 -14.11
CA TRP A 136 31.14 13.03 -15.31
C TRP A 136 29.61 12.92 -15.46
N LEU A 137 29.07 11.71 -15.32
CA LEU A 137 27.65 11.41 -15.51
C LEU A 137 26.76 12.16 -14.51
N LEU A 138 27.16 12.22 -13.23
CA LEU A 138 26.38 12.93 -12.21
C LEU A 138 26.36 14.45 -12.42
N GLN A 139 27.35 15.01 -13.12
CA GLN A 139 27.36 16.41 -13.57
C GLN A 139 26.60 16.63 -14.88
N ASN A 140 26.34 15.57 -15.65
CA ASN A 140 25.71 15.62 -16.97
C ASN A 140 24.59 14.57 -17.05
N LYS A 141 23.63 14.64 -16.12
CA LYS A 141 22.54 13.64 -16.00
C LYS A 141 21.69 13.49 -17.25
N GLU A 142 21.70 14.50 -18.13
CA GLU A 142 20.94 14.54 -19.38
C GLU A 142 21.79 14.28 -20.63
N ALA A 143 23.05 13.82 -20.45
CA ALA A 143 24.01 13.67 -21.53
C ALA A 143 23.47 12.84 -22.71
N PHE A 144 22.73 11.77 -22.43
CA PHE A 144 22.15 10.87 -23.43
C PHE A 144 20.79 10.33 -22.96
N THR A 145 19.96 9.79 -23.86
CA THR A 145 18.55 9.47 -23.55
C THR A 145 18.40 8.52 -22.36
N LEU A 146 19.20 7.46 -22.31
CA LEU A 146 19.14 6.51 -21.19
C LEU A 146 19.56 7.15 -19.85
N SER A 147 20.58 8.02 -19.84
CA SER A 147 20.97 8.77 -18.62
C SER A 147 19.88 9.74 -18.16
N ARG A 148 19.30 10.49 -19.11
CA ARG A 148 18.22 11.45 -18.85
C ARG A 148 17.03 10.74 -18.22
N TRP A 149 16.64 9.62 -18.82
CA TRP A 149 15.53 8.81 -18.35
C TRP A 149 15.80 8.23 -16.95
N LEU A 150 16.99 7.69 -16.70
CA LEU A 150 17.30 7.01 -15.44
C LEU A 150 17.60 7.96 -14.26
N LEU A 151 18.22 9.13 -14.52
CA LEU A 151 18.78 10.03 -13.51
C LEU A 151 18.05 11.38 -13.36
N SER A 152 17.29 11.82 -14.36
CA SER A 152 16.67 13.17 -14.37
C SER A 152 15.17 13.16 -14.07
N GLY A 153 14.60 12.00 -13.69
CA GLY A 153 13.25 11.90 -13.13
C GLY A 153 12.09 12.05 -14.11
N GLY A 154 12.34 12.01 -15.42
CA GLY A 154 11.34 12.35 -16.45
C GLY A 154 10.25 11.30 -16.70
N VAL A 155 10.50 10.02 -16.43
CA VAL A 155 9.50 8.94 -16.48
C VAL A 155 9.97 7.88 -15.49
N CYS A 156 9.22 7.69 -14.40
CA CYS A 156 9.53 6.71 -13.38
C CYS A 156 8.83 5.39 -13.74
N VAL A 157 9.59 4.29 -13.85
CA VAL A 157 8.97 2.97 -13.65
C VAL A 157 8.61 2.94 -12.18
N THR A 158 7.34 3.10 -11.85
CA THR A 158 6.85 2.97 -10.49
C THR A 158 6.35 1.55 -10.29
N LEU A 159 6.61 0.95 -9.12
CA LEU A 159 6.05 -0.38 -8.78
C LEU A 159 4.54 -0.33 -8.55
N THR A 160 3.99 0.88 -8.47
CA THR A 160 2.59 1.23 -8.36
C THR A 160 2.31 2.27 -9.44
N ASP A 161 1.32 2.07 -10.28
CA ASP A 161 0.91 3.10 -11.22
C ASP A 161 0.36 4.30 -10.42
N ASP A 162 1.17 5.33 -10.21
CA ASP A 162 0.76 6.55 -9.51
C ASP A 162 0.04 7.52 -10.48
N SER A 163 -0.12 7.13 -11.76
CA SER A 163 -0.87 7.88 -12.78
C SER A 163 -2.32 7.37 -12.94
N ASP A 164 -2.62 6.19 -12.41
CA ASP A 164 -3.98 5.69 -12.31
C ASP A 164 -4.67 6.22 -11.05
N THR A 165 -5.93 6.62 -11.20
CA THR A 165 -6.80 6.93 -10.07
C THR A 165 -6.69 5.78 -9.06
N PRO A 166 -6.40 6.05 -7.77
CA PRO A 166 -6.17 4.98 -6.80
C PRO A 166 -7.34 3.99 -6.87
N THR A 167 -7.03 2.70 -6.93
CA THR A 167 -8.06 1.68 -6.97
C THR A 167 -8.98 1.84 -5.77
N PHE A 168 -10.19 1.30 -5.87
CA PHE A 168 -11.15 1.34 -4.77
C PHE A 168 -10.55 0.86 -3.44
N TYR A 169 -9.76 -0.21 -3.45
CA TYR A 169 -9.10 -0.75 -2.25
C TYR A 169 -7.97 0.13 -1.74
N GLN A 170 -7.17 0.73 -2.63
CA GLN A 170 -6.13 1.69 -2.23
C GLN A 170 -6.73 2.96 -1.63
N THR A 171 -7.83 3.44 -2.19
CA THR A 171 -8.58 4.59 -1.65
C THR A 171 -9.12 4.27 -0.26
N LEU A 172 -9.74 3.10 -0.08
CA LEU A 172 -10.23 2.67 1.24
C LEU A 172 -9.07 2.48 2.24
N ALA A 173 -7.96 1.87 1.83
CA ALA A 173 -6.78 1.72 2.69
C ALA A 173 -6.18 3.09 3.08
N GLY A 174 -6.27 4.10 2.20
CA GLY A 174 -5.79 5.45 2.48
C GLY A 174 -6.66 6.23 3.47
N VAL A 175 -7.96 5.92 3.58
CA VAL A 175 -8.91 6.60 4.49
C VAL A 175 -9.28 5.76 5.72
N THR A 176 -8.76 4.54 5.82
CA THR A 176 -8.96 3.64 6.95
C THR A 176 -7.63 3.18 7.52
N HIS A 177 -7.66 2.58 8.70
CA HIS A 177 -6.48 1.97 9.32
C HIS A 177 -6.34 0.49 8.90
N LEU A 178 -6.84 0.13 7.70
CA LEU A 178 -6.83 -1.24 7.18
C LEU A 178 -5.82 -1.37 6.02
N GLU A 179 -5.18 -2.53 5.91
CA GLU A 179 -4.37 -2.85 4.73
C GLU A 179 -5.27 -3.25 3.54
N GLU A 180 -4.81 -3.05 2.30
CA GLU A 180 -5.57 -3.46 1.09
C GLU A 180 -5.97 -4.95 1.13
N THR A 181 -5.09 -5.80 1.65
CA THR A 181 -5.36 -7.24 1.81
C THR A 181 -6.48 -7.51 2.80
N ASP A 182 -6.52 -6.77 3.91
CA ASP A 182 -7.61 -6.87 4.89
C ASP A 182 -8.94 -6.46 4.27
N ILE A 183 -8.94 -5.40 3.45
CA ILE A 183 -10.15 -4.90 2.79
C ILE A 183 -10.67 -5.91 1.76
N ILE A 184 -9.78 -6.53 0.99
CA ILE A 184 -10.15 -7.59 0.02
C ILE A 184 -10.77 -8.80 0.72
N ASP A 185 -10.21 -9.23 1.85
CA ASP A 185 -10.76 -10.37 2.59
C ASP A 185 -12.04 -10.01 3.33
N LEU A 186 -12.15 -8.78 3.84
CA LEU A 186 -13.38 -8.22 4.41
C LEU A 186 -14.49 -8.18 3.36
N GLU A 187 -14.20 -7.78 2.13
CA GLU A 187 -15.17 -7.73 1.04
C GLU A 187 -15.73 -9.13 0.73
N LYS A 188 -14.87 -10.14 0.59
CA LYS A 188 -15.32 -11.52 0.38
C LYS A 188 -16.24 -11.97 1.52
N ARG A 189 -15.91 -11.61 2.76
CA ARG A 189 -16.72 -11.97 3.92
C ARG A 189 -18.06 -11.23 3.93
N TYR A 190 -18.06 -9.93 3.61
CA TYR A 190 -19.25 -9.10 3.51
C TYR A 190 -20.25 -9.69 2.51
N TRP A 191 -19.81 -10.02 1.30
CA TRP A 191 -20.69 -10.57 0.27
C TRP A 191 -21.23 -11.95 0.66
N LEU A 192 -20.42 -12.78 1.31
CA LEU A 192 -20.88 -14.07 1.83
C LEU A 192 -22.00 -13.91 2.87
N LEU A 193 -21.83 -12.98 3.82
CA LEU A 193 -22.83 -12.70 4.86
C LEU A 193 -24.13 -12.15 4.25
N LYS A 194 -24.00 -11.18 3.33
CA LYS A 194 -25.15 -10.60 2.61
C LYS A 194 -25.92 -11.65 1.79
N ALA A 195 -25.23 -12.61 1.19
CA ALA A 195 -25.85 -13.69 0.43
C ALA A 195 -26.55 -14.73 1.31
N GLN A 196 -26.10 -14.90 2.57
CA GLN A 196 -26.70 -15.80 3.54
C GLN A 196 -27.86 -15.15 4.31
N SER A 197 -27.94 -13.82 4.31
CA SER A 197 -29.02 -13.07 4.93
C SER A 197 -30.36 -13.33 4.24
N ARG A 198 -31.42 -13.46 5.05
CA ARG A 198 -32.80 -13.65 4.59
C ARG A 198 -33.35 -12.44 3.85
N THR A 199 -32.87 -11.24 4.19
CA THR A 199 -33.31 -9.97 3.60
C THR A 199 -32.46 -9.57 2.39
N GLY A 200 -31.36 -10.29 2.12
CA GLY A 200 -30.35 -9.91 1.13
C GLY A 200 -29.57 -8.65 1.52
N ARG A 201 -29.65 -8.22 2.79
CA ARG A 201 -28.93 -7.08 3.35
C ARG A 201 -28.15 -7.52 4.58
N PHE A 202 -27.10 -6.78 4.91
CA PHE A 202 -26.39 -6.98 6.17
C PHE A 202 -27.10 -6.20 7.27
N ASP A 203 -28.20 -6.77 7.77
CA ASP A 203 -29.07 -6.19 8.80
C ASP A 203 -28.70 -6.66 10.21
N LEU A 204 -29.46 -6.17 11.20
CA LEU A 204 -29.27 -6.52 12.60
C LEU A 204 -29.41 -8.03 12.86
N GLU A 205 -30.35 -8.72 12.19
CA GLU A 205 -30.52 -10.18 12.28
C GLU A 205 -29.25 -10.92 11.86
N THR A 206 -28.58 -10.43 10.81
CA THR A 206 -27.32 -10.98 10.32
C THR A 206 -26.12 -10.58 11.18
N PHE A 207 -26.15 -9.39 11.80
CA PHE A 207 -25.06 -8.83 12.59
C PHE A 207 -24.92 -9.43 13.98
N VAL A 208 -26.03 -9.54 14.73
CA VAL A 208 -26.02 -10.00 16.13
C VAL A 208 -25.27 -11.34 16.31
N PRO A 209 -25.50 -12.38 15.49
CA PRO A 209 -24.81 -13.66 15.65
C PRO A 209 -23.29 -13.61 15.40
N LEU A 210 -22.79 -12.56 14.74
CA LEU A 210 -21.36 -12.41 14.44
C LEU A 210 -20.59 -11.77 15.58
N VAL A 211 -21.26 -10.97 16.40
CA VAL A 211 -20.65 -10.21 17.50
C VAL A 211 -20.98 -10.76 18.87
N SER A 212 -22.11 -11.47 19.01
CA SER A 212 -22.60 -12.03 20.27
C SER A 212 -22.70 -13.56 20.21
N PRO A 213 -21.88 -14.30 20.98
CA PRO A 213 -20.75 -13.86 21.82
C PRO A 213 -19.49 -13.47 21.01
N PRO A 214 -18.55 -12.65 21.53
CA PRO A 214 -18.34 -12.31 22.94
C PRO A 214 -19.03 -11.03 23.45
N ILE A 215 -19.59 -10.21 22.56
CA ILE A 215 -20.30 -8.98 22.96
C ILE A 215 -21.66 -9.39 23.53
N HIS A 216 -22.06 -8.79 24.65
CA HIS A 216 -23.36 -9.07 25.25
C HIS A 216 -24.50 -8.61 24.32
N ALA A 217 -25.59 -9.37 24.27
CA ALA A 217 -26.70 -9.12 23.34
C ALA A 217 -27.29 -7.71 23.49
N SER A 218 -27.36 -7.15 24.71
CA SER A 218 -27.89 -5.80 24.95
C SER A 218 -27.07 -4.66 24.32
N LEU A 219 -25.79 -4.89 23.98
CA LEU A 219 -24.97 -3.92 23.26
C LEU A 219 -25.04 -4.08 21.73
N SER A 220 -25.62 -5.17 21.23
CA SER A 220 -25.50 -5.51 19.81
C SER A 220 -26.26 -4.54 18.90
N GLU A 221 -27.40 -4.02 19.39
CA GLU A 221 -28.19 -3.01 18.67
C GLU A 221 -27.44 -1.67 18.62
N GLY A 222 -27.04 -1.11 19.76
CA GLY A 222 -26.22 0.12 19.78
C GLY A 222 -24.94 -0.01 18.94
N LEU A 223 -24.29 -1.18 18.97
CA LEU A 223 -23.13 -1.45 18.15
C LEU A 223 -23.46 -1.45 16.65
N PHE A 224 -24.54 -2.11 16.23
CA PHE A 224 -25.02 -2.09 14.85
C PHE A 224 -25.29 -0.65 14.39
N HIS A 225 -25.97 0.14 15.22
CA HIS A 225 -26.24 1.54 14.94
C HIS A 225 -24.95 2.37 14.87
N ALA A 226 -23.89 2.03 15.61
CA ALA A 226 -22.60 2.72 15.46
C ALA A 226 -21.91 2.45 14.12
N PHE A 227 -22.23 1.32 13.45
CA PHE A 227 -21.76 1.00 12.10
C PHE A 227 -22.64 1.63 11.00
N ASP A 228 -23.96 1.59 11.13
CA ASP A 228 -24.95 2.11 10.17
C ASP A 228 -24.97 3.65 10.17
N GLU A 229 -23.97 4.29 9.57
CA GLU A 229 -23.81 5.75 9.61
C GLU A 229 -25.00 6.47 8.95
N ASN A 230 -25.59 5.89 7.91
CA ASN A 230 -26.65 6.52 7.14
C ASN A 230 -28.09 6.27 7.67
N ARG A 231 -28.27 5.35 8.64
CA ARG A 231 -29.54 4.96 9.28
C ARG A 231 -30.57 4.31 8.37
N ASP A 232 -30.12 3.53 7.39
CA ASP A 232 -31.00 2.80 6.49
C ASP A 232 -31.30 1.36 6.98
N ASN A 233 -30.87 1.02 8.20
CA ASN A 233 -31.02 -0.26 8.89
C ASN A 233 -30.29 -1.42 8.21
N HIS A 234 -29.23 -1.14 7.46
CA HIS A 234 -28.26 -2.15 7.04
C HIS A 234 -26.85 -1.57 7.00
N ILE A 235 -25.86 -2.43 7.16
CA ILE A 235 -24.46 -2.03 7.08
C ILE A 235 -23.98 -2.28 5.65
N ASP A 236 -23.58 -1.22 4.96
CA ASP A 236 -22.94 -1.35 3.65
C ASP A 236 -21.44 -1.71 3.76
N PHE A 237 -20.79 -1.97 2.62
CA PHE A 237 -19.39 -2.36 2.62
C PHE A 237 -18.45 -1.24 3.10
N LYS A 238 -18.80 0.02 2.83
CA LYS A 238 -18.02 1.18 3.28
C LYS A 238 -18.16 1.35 4.79
N GLU A 239 -19.37 1.23 5.32
CA GLU A 239 -19.70 1.33 6.74
C GLU A 239 -18.99 0.27 7.57
N ILE A 240 -18.99 -1.00 7.14
CA ILE A 240 -18.25 -2.04 7.87
C ILE A 240 -16.73 -1.80 7.82
N SER A 241 -16.20 -1.33 6.69
CA SER A 241 -14.77 -1.04 6.53
C SER A 241 -14.33 0.11 7.43
N CYS A 242 -15.06 1.23 7.41
CA CYS A 242 -14.80 2.38 8.25
C CYS A 242 -15.05 2.09 9.73
N GLY A 243 -16.11 1.36 10.06
CA GLY A 243 -16.44 0.99 11.43
C GLY A 243 -15.39 0.08 12.07
N LEU A 244 -14.94 -0.97 11.37
CA LEU A 244 -13.87 -1.86 11.86
C LEU A 244 -12.54 -1.12 12.01
N SER A 245 -12.25 -0.22 11.08
CA SER A 245 -11.12 0.70 11.21
C SER A 245 -11.25 1.51 12.51
N ALA A 246 -12.35 2.24 12.70
CA ALA A 246 -12.55 3.13 13.84
C ALA A 246 -12.57 2.41 15.20
N CYS A 247 -13.15 1.20 15.28
CA CYS A 247 -13.35 0.50 16.54
C CYS A 247 -12.21 -0.46 16.93
N CYS A 248 -11.48 -1.01 15.94
CA CYS A 248 -10.42 -2.00 16.21
C CYS A 248 -9.01 -1.49 15.93
N ARG A 249 -8.77 -0.85 14.78
CA ARG A 249 -7.40 -0.50 14.31
C ARG A 249 -7.02 0.97 14.47
N GLY A 250 -8.01 1.85 14.63
CA GLY A 250 -7.82 3.29 14.74
C GLY A 250 -7.16 3.71 16.07
N PRO A 251 -6.68 4.96 16.15
CA PRO A 251 -6.11 5.53 17.35
C PRO A 251 -7.14 5.54 18.49
N VAL A 252 -6.66 5.67 19.74
CA VAL A 252 -7.49 5.65 20.95
C VAL A 252 -8.67 6.62 20.85
N ALA A 253 -8.46 7.82 20.33
CA ALA A 253 -9.50 8.84 20.19
C ALA A 253 -10.64 8.40 19.24
N GLU A 254 -10.33 7.73 18.13
CA GLU A 254 -11.35 7.20 17.21
C GLU A 254 -12.14 6.07 17.85
N ARG A 255 -11.46 5.16 18.56
CA ARG A 255 -12.12 4.07 19.28
C ARG A 255 -13.06 4.59 20.36
N GLN A 256 -12.62 5.61 21.12
CA GLN A 256 -13.47 6.28 22.12
C GLN A 256 -14.69 6.94 21.47
N LYS A 257 -14.50 7.64 20.35
CA LYS A 257 -15.60 8.24 19.58
C LYS A 257 -16.56 7.18 19.05
N PHE A 258 -16.05 6.03 18.60
CA PHE A 258 -16.88 4.92 18.17
C PHE A 258 -17.66 4.31 19.34
N CYS A 259 -17.04 4.12 20.51
CA CYS A 259 -17.75 3.68 21.72
C CYS A 259 -18.84 4.66 22.14
N PHE A 260 -18.61 5.97 22.00
CA PHE A 260 -19.63 6.98 22.27
C PHE A 260 -20.86 6.78 21.36
N LYS A 261 -20.63 6.55 20.06
CA LYS A 261 -21.71 6.28 19.08
C LYS A 261 -22.56 5.06 19.40
N VAL A 262 -22.05 4.10 20.18
CA VAL A 262 -22.82 2.91 20.59
C VAL A 262 -23.97 3.29 21.52
N PHE A 263 -23.79 4.34 22.32
CA PHE A 263 -24.75 4.77 23.34
C PHE A 263 -25.50 6.06 22.98
N ASP A 264 -24.97 6.84 22.04
CA ASP A 264 -25.61 8.02 21.45
C ASP A 264 -26.65 7.57 20.40
N VAL A 265 -27.85 7.23 20.87
CA VAL A 265 -28.92 6.60 20.10
C VAL A 265 -29.50 7.60 19.10
N ASP A 266 -29.70 8.85 19.53
CA ASP A 266 -30.28 9.89 18.69
C ASP A 266 -29.25 10.62 17.80
N ARG A 267 -27.94 10.39 18.03
CA ARG A 267 -26.79 10.99 17.32
C ARG A 267 -26.81 12.49 17.28
N ASP A 268 -27.25 13.13 18.36
CA ASP A 268 -27.09 14.56 18.53
C ASP A 268 -25.64 14.95 18.93
N GLY A 269 -24.80 13.95 19.19
CA GLY A 269 -23.39 14.12 19.54
C GLY A 269 -23.16 14.40 21.02
N VAL A 270 -24.20 14.29 21.85
CA VAL A 270 -24.11 14.28 23.31
C VAL A 270 -24.66 12.96 23.84
N LEU A 271 -24.39 12.64 25.11
CA LEU A 271 -25.09 11.54 25.79
C LEU A 271 -26.06 12.16 26.77
N SER A 272 -27.35 12.02 26.47
CA SER A 272 -28.41 12.43 27.36
C SER A 272 -28.38 11.62 28.66
N ARG A 273 -29.08 12.12 29.68
CA ARG A 273 -29.23 11.40 30.96
C ARG A 273 -29.77 9.98 30.77
N ASP A 274 -30.73 9.83 29.85
CA ASP A 274 -31.39 8.55 29.59
C ASP A 274 -30.44 7.60 28.85
N GLU A 275 -29.66 8.08 27.88
CA GLU A 275 -28.63 7.28 27.20
C GLU A 275 -27.48 6.87 28.13
N LEU A 276 -27.07 7.76 29.05
CA LEU A 276 -26.10 7.40 30.10
C LEU A 276 -26.65 6.34 31.04
N HIS A 277 -27.94 6.39 31.36
CA HIS A 277 -28.59 5.38 32.19
C HIS A 277 -28.54 4.01 31.49
N GLU A 278 -28.96 3.93 30.23
CA GLU A 278 -28.92 2.69 29.45
C GLU A 278 -27.50 2.17 29.26
N MET A 279 -26.52 3.06 29.03
CA MET A 279 -25.11 2.71 29.00
C MET A 279 -24.65 2.01 30.29
N VAL A 280 -24.95 2.59 31.45
CA VAL A 280 -24.55 2.01 32.75
C VAL A 280 -25.23 0.66 32.98
N VAL A 281 -26.51 0.53 32.63
CA VAL A 281 -27.24 -0.75 32.72
C VAL A 281 -26.56 -1.82 31.86
N ALA A 282 -26.31 -1.54 30.59
CA ALA A 282 -25.69 -2.49 29.67
C ALA A 282 -24.27 -2.89 30.10
N LEU A 283 -23.47 -1.94 30.60
CA LEU A 283 -22.13 -2.23 31.13
C LEU A 283 -22.16 -3.10 32.39
N LEU A 284 -23.15 -2.91 33.27
CA LEU A 284 -23.34 -3.78 34.44
C LEU A 284 -23.76 -5.21 34.04
N GLU A 285 -24.54 -5.37 32.97
CA GLU A 285 -24.87 -6.70 32.42
C GLU A 285 -23.63 -7.41 31.85
N VAL A 286 -22.86 -6.72 31.02
CA VAL A 286 -21.57 -7.22 30.49
C VAL A 286 -20.64 -7.64 31.62
N TRP A 287 -20.60 -6.86 32.69
CA TRP A 287 -19.78 -7.16 33.85
C TRP A 287 -20.24 -8.42 34.59
N LYS A 288 -21.56 -8.60 34.81
CA LYS A 288 -22.14 -9.79 35.46
C LYS A 288 -21.80 -11.07 34.71
N ASP A 289 -21.82 -11.03 33.38
CA ASP A 289 -21.57 -12.19 32.53
C ASP A 289 -20.08 -12.57 32.47
N ASN A 290 -19.16 -11.61 32.64
CA ASN A 290 -17.72 -11.87 32.54
C ASN A 290 -17.04 -12.40 33.82
N ARG A 291 -17.74 -12.49 34.97
CA ARG A 291 -17.30 -13.14 36.24
C ARG A 291 -15.80 -13.09 36.59
N THR A 292 -15.11 -11.95 36.46
CA THR A 292 -13.71 -11.86 36.92
C THR A 292 -13.54 -11.31 38.31
N ASP A 293 -14.49 -10.53 38.86
CA ASP A 293 -14.38 -9.94 40.20
C ASP A 293 -15.74 -9.89 40.92
N ILE A 294 -15.71 -9.75 42.25
CA ILE A 294 -16.88 -9.36 43.05
C ILE A 294 -16.96 -7.83 42.91
N LEU A 295 -18.05 -7.30 42.34
CA LEU A 295 -18.35 -5.86 42.38
C LEU A 295 -18.29 -5.50 43.88
N PRO A 296 -17.45 -4.55 44.32
CA PRO A 296 -17.66 -3.97 45.63
C PRO A 296 -19.12 -3.57 45.68
N GLU A 297 -19.87 -4.02 46.70
CA GLU A 297 -21.32 -3.79 46.81
C GLU A 297 -21.64 -2.40 46.26
N LEU A 298 -22.35 -2.37 45.12
CA LEU A 298 -22.72 -1.12 44.48
C LEU A 298 -23.76 -0.48 45.41
N HIS A 299 -23.29 0.22 46.45
CA HIS A 299 -24.16 0.91 47.41
C HIS A 299 -24.93 2.06 46.75
N SER A 300 -24.56 2.41 45.52
CA SER A 300 -25.16 3.41 44.66
C SER A 300 -26.08 2.78 43.62
N SER A 301 -27.29 3.30 43.48
CA SER A 301 -28.19 2.95 42.38
C SER A 301 -27.60 3.37 41.03
N VAL A 302 -28.10 2.82 39.91
CA VAL A 302 -27.73 3.28 38.56
C VAL A 302 -27.91 4.80 38.43
N SER A 303 -29.01 5.33 38.99
CA SER A 303 -29.27 6.77 39.00
C SER A 303 -28.19 7.58 39.73
N ASP A 304 -27.65 7.07 40.84
CA ASP A 304 -26.59 7.77 41.58
C ASP A 304 -25.28 7.81 40.79
N ILE A 305 -24.98 6.74 40.03
CA ILE A 305 -23.81 6.67 39.15
C ILE A 305 -23.95 7.68 38.01
N VAL A 306 -25.12 7.72 37.36
CA VAL A 306 -25.41 8.67 36.27
C VAL A 306 -25.28 10.11 36.76
N GLU A 307 -25.84 10.43 37.94
CA GLU A 307 -25.70 11.75 38.57
C GLU A 307 -24.23 12.08 38.89
N GLY A 308 -23.46 11.11 39.35
CA GLY A 308 -22.02 11.25 39.58
C GLY A 308 -21.25 11.60 38.31
N ILE A 309 -21.54 10.92 37.20
CA ILE A 309 -20.93 11.16 35.89
C ILE A 309 -21.31 12.57 35.40
N LEU A 310 -22.61 12.91 35.39
CA LEU A 310 -23.09 14.22 34.96
C LEU A 310 -22.49 15.34 35.81
N LYS A 311 -22.40 15.18 37.13
CA LYS A 311 -21.79 16.22 37.98
C LYS A 311 -20.34 16.53 37.61
N MET A 312 -19.59 15.54 37.15
CA MET A 312 -18.16 15.66 36.85
C MET A 312 -17.86 16.00 35.39
N HIS A 313 -18.74 15.62 34.46
CA HIS A 313 -18.48 15.67 33.01
C HIS A 313 -19.55 16.39 32.20
N ASP A 314 -20.59 16.95 32.83
CA ASP A 314 -21.58 17.78 32.14
C ASP A 314 -20.92 19.02 31.54
N THR A 315 -20.98 19.10 30.21
CA THR A 315 -20.40 20.16 29.38
C THR A 315 -21.44 21.20 28.93
N THR A 316 -22.69 21.08 29.38
CA THR A 316 -23.82 21.93 28.98
C THR A 316 -24.12 23.07 29.97
N LYS A 317 -23.32 23.19 31.04
CA LYS A 317 -23.43 24.24 32.07
C LYS A 317 -22.76 25.56 31.69
#